data_AF-X1S4Z1-F1
#
_entry.id   AF-X1S4Z1-F1
#
_cell.length_a   1.000
_cell.length_b   1.000
_cell.length_c   1.000
_cell.angle_alpha   90.00
_cell.angle_beta   90.00
_cell.angle_gamma   90.00
#
_symmetry.space_group_name_H-M   'P 1'
#
loop_
_entity.id
_entity.type
_entity.pdbx_description
1 polymer ?
#
loop_
_entity_poly.entity_id
_entity_poly.type
_entity_poly.pdbx_seq_one_letter_code
_entity_poly.pdbx_strand_id
1 'polypeptide(L)'
;MEKIRRDPRYKKYVQKYGGEIFCELDSFISLAYDNFTQILQELIEELVSPSASDERTALNEGIRDALNKSIDPERQLIDEIKQRVVEQYRKSKPEGV
;
A
#
# COMPACT_ATOMS: atom_id res chain seq x y z
N MET A 1 -7.56 -7.19 -15.14
CA MET A 1 -8.58 -7.28 -16.21
C MET A 1 -8.76 -6.00 -17.03
N GLU A 2 -8.83 -4.81 -16.44
CA GLU A 2 -9.17 -3.58 -17.20
C GLU A 2 -8.03 -3.07 -18.13
N LYS A 3 -6.77 -3.39 -17.81
CA LYS A 3 -5.59 -2.94 -18.56
C LYS A 3 -5.41 -3.64 -19.92
N ILE A 4 -5.70 -4.94 -20.01
CA ILE A 4 -5.54 -5.75 -21.24
C ILE A 4 -6.68 -5.61 -22.23
N ARG A 5 -7.90 -5.29 -21.78
CA ARG A 5 -9.01 -4.97 -22.70
C ARG A 5 -8.72 -3.74 -23.58
N ARG A 6 -7.69 -2.96 -23.24
CA ARG A 6 -7.23 -1.80 -24.00
C ARG A 6 -6.16 -2.16 -25.05
N ASP A 7 -5.68 -3.40 -25.09
CA ASP A 7 -4.72 -3.86 -26.10
C ASP A 7 -5.43 -4.08 -27.46
N PRO A 8 -5.01 -3.40 -28.55
CA PRO A 8 -5.59 -3.56 -29.89
C PRO A 8 -5.55 -5.01 -30.42
N ARG A 9 -4.66 -5.85 -29.90
CA ARG A 9 -4.42 -7.23 -30.33
C ARG A 9 -5.23 -8.25 -29.53
N TYR A 10 -5.91 -7.83 -28.46
CA TYR A 10 -6.71 -8.68 -27.58
C TYR A 10 -7.61 -9.66 -28.35
N LYS A 11 -8.35 -9.15 -29.33
CA LYS A 11 -9.30 -9.93 -30.14
C LYS A 11 -8.63 -11.05 -30.93
N LYS A 12 -7.41 -10.81 -31.43
CA LYS A 12 -6.61 -11.79 -32.19
C LYS A 12 -6.08 -12.90 -31.29
N TYR A 13 -5.69 -12.57 -30.05
CA TYR A 13 -5.16 -13.54 -29.10
C TYR A 13 -6.25 -14.47 -28.56
N VAL A 14 -7.41 -13.92 -28.17
CA VAL A 14 -8.55 -14.73 -27.71
C VAL A 14 -9.03 -15.70 -28.79
N GLN A 15 -9.07 -15.26 -30.05
CA GLN A 15 -9.43 -16.12 -31.19
C GLN A 15 -8.42 -17.24 -31.46
N LYS A 16 -7.13 -17.00 -31.23
CA LYS A 16 -6.06 -17.95 -31.58
C LYS A 16 -5.80 -18.99 -30.48
N TYR A 17 -5.94 -18.59 -29.21
CA TYR A 17 -5.54 -19.42 -28.07
C TYR A 17 -6.73 -19.89 -27.22
N GLY A 18 -7.95 -19.41 -27.49
CA GLY A 18 -9.12 -19.72 -26.67
C GLY A 18 -9.15 -18.92 -25.37
N GLY A 19 -10.34 -18.79 -24.75
CA GLY A 19 -10.55 -17.94 -23.59
C GLY A 19 -9.79 -18.36 -22.34
N GLU A 20 -9.62 -19.67 -22.11
CA GLU A 20 -8.98 -20.22 -20.90
C GLU A 20 -7.46 -20.03 -20.92
N ILE A 21 -6.79 -20.49 -21.98
CA ILE A 21 -5.32 -20.35 -22.15
C ILE A 21 -4.92 -18.86 -22.25
N PHE A 22 -5.78 -18.02 -22.86
CA PHE A 22 -5.54 -16.59 -22.88
C PHE A 22 -5.57 -15.99 -21.48
N CYS A 23 -6.55 -16.33 -20.62
CA CYS A 23 -6.63 -15.82 -19.25
C CYS A 23 -5.41 -16.20 -18.39
N GLU A 24 -4.85 -17.40 -18.60
CA GLU A 24 -3.66 -17.85 -17.88
C GLU A 24 -2.39 -17.11 -18.34
N LEU A 25 -2.18 -16.98 -19.66
CA LEU A 25 -1.09 -16.19 -20.22
C LEU A 25 -1.20 -14.70 -19.85
N ASP A 26 -2.42 -14.17 -19.80
CA ASP A 26 -2.70 -12.79 -19.43
C ASP A 26 -2.41 -12.50 -17.96
N SER A 27 -2.78 -13.45 -17.09
CA SER A 27 -2.45 -13.39 -15.66
C SER A 27 -0.94 -13.45 -15.45
N PHE A 28 -0.24 -14.33 -16.18
CA PHE A 28 1.21 -14.43 -16.14
C PHE A 28 1.89 -13.13 -16.59
N ILE A 29 1.50 -12.56 -17.74
CA ILE A 29 2.08 -11.30 -18.24
C ILE A 29 1.77 -10.11 -17.31
N SER A 30 0.55 -10.06 -16.77
CA SER A 30 0.14 -9.00 -15.84
C SER A 30 0.96 -9.02 -14.55
N LEU A 31 1.28 -10.21 -14.04
CA LEU A 31 2.04 -10.38 -12.80
C LEU A 31 3.56 -10.37 -13.02
N ALA A 32 4.02 -10.64 -14.26
CA ALA A 32 5.44 -10.74 -14.56
C ALA A 32 6.19 -9.43 -14.27
N TYR A 33 5.60 -8.27 -14.58
CA TYR A 33 6.24 -6.99 -14.29
C TYR A 33 6.39 -6.73 -12.79
N ASP A 34 5.35 -7.00 -12.01
CA ASP A 34 5.35 -6.78 -10.56
C ASP A 34 6.34 -7.74 -9.89
N ASN A 35 6.30 -9.02 -10.26
CA ASN A 35 7.24 -10.03 -9.76
C ASN A 35 8.69 -9.71 -10.15
N PHE A 36 8.94 -9.28 -11.39
CA PHE A 36 10.28 -8.88 -11.84
C PHE A 36 10.79 -7.65 -11.08
N THR A 37 9.92 -6.66 -10.86
CA THR A 37 10.26 -5.47 -10.08
C THR A 37 10.58 -5.82 -8.65
N GLN A 38 9.80 -6.71 -8.03
CA GLN A 38 10.04 -7.17 -6.67
C GLN A 38 11.38 -7.92 -6.56
N ILE A 39 11.67 -8.85 -7.45
CA ILE A 39 12.94 -9.58 -7.48
C ILE A 39 14.12 -8.62 -7.66
N LEU A 40 13.98 -7.63 -8.55
CA LEU A 40 15.00 -6.59 -8.74
C LEU A 40 15.22 -5.78 -7.46
N GLN A 41 14.16 -5.42 -6.75
CA GLN A 41 14.26 -4.70 -5.48
C GLN A 41 14.99 -5.52 -4.44
N GLU A 42 14.64 -6.79 -4.26
CA GLU A 42 15.28 -7.70 -3.30
C GLU A 42 16.77 -7.87 -3.60
N LEU A 43 17.13 -8.11 -4.86
CA LEU A 43 18.54 -8.25 -5.28
C LEU A 43 19.34 -6.95 -5.15
N ILE A 44 18.72 -5.80 -5.41
CA ILE A 44 19.37 -4.50 -5.26
C ILE A 44 19.56 -4.19 -3.77
N GLU A 45 18.59 -4.52 -2.91
CA GLU A 45 18.70 -4.28 -1.47
C GLU A 45 19.88 -5.01 -0.82
N GLU A 46 20.24 -6.20 -1.30
CA GLU A 46 21.45 -6.91 -0.87
C GLU A 46 22.75 -6.19 -1.27
N LEU A 47 22.71 -5.34 -2.31
CA LEU A 47 23.84 -4.57 -2.82
C LEU A 47 23.88 -3.13 -2.25
N VAL A 48 22.82 -2.69 -1.59
CA VAL A 48 22.76 -1.37 -0.95
C VAL A 48 23.63 -1.39 0.31
N SER A 49 24.51 -0.40 0.45
CA SER A 49 25.33 -0.29 1.66
C SER A 49 24.43 -0.09 2.88
N PRO A 50 24.78 -0.66 4.05
CA PRO A 50 24.01 -0.46 5.28
C PRO A 50 23.75 1.02 5.59
N SER A 51 24.74 1.89 5.35
CA SER A 51 24.61 3.33 5.51
C SER A 51 23.54 3.97 4.62
N ALA A 52 23.42 3.53 3.37
CA ALA A 52 22.41 4.03 2.45
C ALA A 52 21.01 3.52 2.80
N SER A 53 20.91 2.31 3.38
CA SER A 53 19.66 1.78 3.93
C SER A 53 19.19 2.59 5.15
N ASP A 54 20.12 2.96 6.04
CA ASP A 54 19.83 3.77 7.22
C ASP A 54 19.37 5.18 6.83
N GLU A 55 20.07 5.83 5.88
CA GLU A 55 19.67 7.13 5.33
C GLU A 55 18.28 7.09 4.69
N ARG A 56 17.98 6.04 3.91
CA ARG A 56 16.66 5.82 3.30
C ARG A 56 15.57 5.67 4.37
N THR A 57 15.87 4.94 5.45
CA THR A 57 14.93 4.73 6.56
C THR A 57 14.62 6.04 7.27
N ALA A 58 15.65 6.80 7.62
CA ALA A 58 15.50 8.11 8.25
C ALA A 58 14.72 9.10 7.37
N LEU A 59 14.97 9.09 6.06
CA LEU A 59 14.21 9.92 5.10
C LEU A 59 12.74 9.52 5.06
N ASN A 60 12.44 8.22 4.99
CA ASN A 60 11.06 7.72 4.95
C ASN A 60 10.29 8.06 6.23
N GLU A 61 10.93 7.94 7.40
CA GLU A 61 10.36 8.37 8.67
C GLU A 61 10.06 9.88 8.66
N GLY A 62 11.01 10.70 8.22
CA GLY A 62 10.81 12.15 8.11
C GLY A 62 9.65 12.54 7.17
N ILE A 63 9.54 11.88 6.02
CA ILE A 63 8.42 12.08 5.09
C ILE A 63 7.10 11.65 5.73
N ARG A 64 7.07 10.50 6.41
CA ARG A 64 5.87 9.99 7.09
C ARG A 64 5.41 10.94 8.19
N ASP A 65 6.33 11.48 8.98
CA ASP A 65 6.04 12.44 10.02
C ASP A 65 5.54 13.78 9.46
N ALA A 66 6.14 14.26 8.37
CA ALA A 66 5.66 15.45 7.67
C ALA A 66 4.25 15.24 7.12
N LEU A 67 3.99 14.08 6.49
CA LEU A 67 2.67 13.72 5.98
C LEU A 67 1.65 13.61 7.11
N ASN A 68 1.98 12.94 8.22
CA ASN A 68 1.11 12.84 9.39
C ASN A 68 0.75 14.21 9.98
N LYS A 69 1.69 15.16 9.99
CA LYS A 69 1.44 16.54 10.42
C LYS A 69 0.57 17.31 9.44
N SER A 70 0.71 17.04 8.13
CA SER A 70 -0.06 17.74 7.09
C SER A 70 -1.47 17.19 6.89
N ILE A 71 -1.69 15.90 7.10
CA ILE A 71 -2.96 15.23 6.84
C ILE A 71 -3.98 15.52 7.94
N ASP A 72 -3.52 15.87 9.14
CA ASP A 72 -4.44 16.11 10.26
C ASP A 72 -3.91 17.18 11.24
N PRO A 73 -4.08 18.48 10.91
CA PRO A 73 -3.74 19.57 11.82
C PRO A 73 -4.62 19.59 13.08
N GLU A 74 -5.76 18.89 13.06
CA GLU A 74 -6.68 18.76 14.19
C GLU A 74 -6.53 17.41 14.92
N ARG A 75 -5.57 16.56 14.54
CA ARG A 75 -5.40 15.22 15.13
C ARG A 75 -5.26 15.25 16.65
N GLN A 76 -4.49 16.22 17.13
CA GLN A 76 -4.30 16.47 18.56
C GLN A 76 -5.61 16.91 19.22
N LEU A 77 -6.38 17.78 18.58
CA LEU A 77 -7.69 18.23 19.07
C LEU A 77 -8.71 17.07 19.09
N ILE A 78 -8.72 16.23 18.06
CA ILE A 78 -9.59 15.04 17.97
C ILE A 78 -9.22 14.02 19.05
N ASP A 79 -7.93 13.80 19.30
CA ASP A 79 -7.46 12.88 20.35
C ASP A 79 -7.75 13.43 21.76
N GLU A 80 -7.64 14.74 21.98
CA GLU A 80 -8.07 15.40 23.22
C GLU A 80 -9.58 15.28 23.45
N ILE A 81 -10.40 15.48 22.40
CA ILE A 81 -11.85 15.31 22.47
C ILE A 81 -12.20 13.85 22.80
N LYS A 82 -11.53 12.87 22.16
CA LYS A 82 -11.72 11.44 22.47
C LYS A 82 -11.39 11.14 23.92
N GLN A 83 -10.26 11.64 24.44
CA GLN A 83 -9.89 11.44 25.83
C GLN A 83 -10.92 12.04 26.80
N ARG A 84 -11.40 13.26 26.54
CA ARG A 84 -12.46 13.89 27.34
C ARG A 84 -13.77 13.12 27.33
N VAL A 85 -14.20 12.63 26.17
CA VAL A 85 -15.43 11.83 26.05
C VAL A 85 -15.28 10.49 26.78
N VAL A 86 -14.14 9.82 26.67
CA VAL A 86 -13.85 8.58 27.40
C VAL A 86 -13.83 8.81 28.91
N GLU A 87 -13.22 9.90 29.38
CA GLU A 87 -13.21 10.26 30.80
C GLU A 87 -14.60 10.60 31.32
N GLN A 88 -15.41 11.35 30.55
CA GLN A 88 -16.80 11.62 30.91
C GLN A 88 -17.63 10.35 30.98
N TYR A 89 -17.46 9.44 30.03
CA TYR A 89 -18.16 8.15 30.01
C TYR A 89 -17.73 7.23 31.17
N ARG A 90 -16.45 7.27 31.55
CA ARG A 90 -15.94 6.57 32.75
C ARG A 90 -16.50 7.17 34.04
N LYS A 91 -16.63 8.49 34.13
CA LYS A 91 -17.22 9.19 35.29
C LYS A 91 -18.74 9.04 35.36
N SER A 92 -19.43 8.85 34.23
CA SER A 92 -20.88 8.67 34.16
C SER A 92 -21.32 7.21 34.30
N LYS A 93 -20.39 6.25 34.36
CA LYS A 93 -20.71 4.87 34.73
C LYS A 93 -20.83 4.80 36.26
N PRO A 94 -22.01 4.53 36.84
CA PRO A 94 -22.09 4.21 38.25
C PRO A 94 -21.40 2.87 38.48
N GLU A 95 -20.55 2.79 39.50
CA GLU A 95 -20.13 1.50 40.03
C GLU A 95 -21.36 0.80 40.64
N GLY A 96 -21.83 -0.25 39.96
CA GLY A 96 -22.78 -1.22 40.49
C GLY A 96 -24.27 -0.88 40.30
N VAL A 97 -24.87 -1.48 39.27
CA VAL A 97 -25.94 -2.51 39.40
C VAL A 97 -25.73 -3.53 38.28
#